data_AF-A0A1B6LJ38-F1
#
_entry.id   AF-A0A1B6LJ38-F1
#
_cell.length_a   1.000
_cell.length_b   1.000
_cell.length_c   1.000
_cell.angle_alpha   90.00
_cell.angle_beta   90.00
_cell.angle_gamma   90.00
#
_symmetry.space_group_name_H-M   'P 1'
#
loop_
_entity.id
_entity.type
_entity.pdbx_description
1 polymer ?
#
loop_
_entity_poly.entity_id
_entity_poly.type
_entity_poly.pdbx_seq_one_letter_code
_entity_poly.pdbx_strand_id
1 'polypeptide(L)'
;VSSPWKAVPRSPSPEDITPLWKINQTPRLRKRLRKGGLMTSETQYADTEVEELLTMLRESEHLEEQGDILQYLVDTQGLNYDTGMMEEGKAVTVKDLLKVLYEKACQQKLWGLVRHTAGMLGKRVEDLAKAVTDLLVRQKQVTVGMPPSNEHTITAPLPENELRQLIHQAYGDDESTAMLTQELLVYLAMFIRTEPQLFLEMLRLRVGLIIQVMATELSRTLICSGEEASEHLLNLSPFEMKNLLHHIMSGKEFAISS
;
A
#
# COMPACT_ATOMS: atom_id res chain seq x y z
N VAL A 1 -50.24 -29.58 -35.42
CA VAL A 1 -50.46 -28.67 -34.27
C VAL A 1 -49.15 -28.55 -33.54
N SER A 2 -48.46 -27.44 -33.76
CA SER A 2 -47.08 -27.20 -33.37
C SER A 2 -47.07 -26.26 -32.17
N SER A 3 -46.54 -26.70 -31.03
CA SER A 3 -46.39 -25.85 -29.84
C SER A 3 -44.96 -25.33 -29.75
N PRO A 4 -44.73 -24.01 -29.59
CA PRO A 4 -43.39 -23.46 -29.42
C PRO A 4 -43.01 -23.45 -27.94
N TRP A 5 -41.87 -24.06 -27.60
CA TRP A 5 -41.26 -23.96 -26.28
C TRP A 5 -40.62 -22.57 -26.17
N LYS A 6 -41.10 -21.74 -25.24
CA LYS A 6 -40.47 -20.46 -24.89
C LYS A 6 -39.19 -20.73 -24.09
N ALA A 7 -38.06 -20.29 -24.61
CA ALA A 7 -36.79 -20.29 -23.89
C ALA A 7 -36.84 -19.28 -22.74
N VAL A 8 -36.51 -19.74 -21.53
CA VAL A 8 -36.23 -18.89 -20.36
C VAL A 8 -34.88 -18.20 -20.58
N PRO A 9 -34.74 -16.89 -20.33
CA PRO A 9 -33.45 -16.22 -20.49
C PRO A 9 -32.51 -16.70 -19.38
N ARG A 10 -31.35 -17.24 -19.79
CA ARG A 10 -30.26 -17.62 -18.90
C ARG A 10 -29.63 -16.35 -18.32
N SER A 11 -29.25 -16.39 -17.04
CA SER A 11 -28.41 -15.38 -16.40
C SER A 11 -27.13 -15.18 -17.23
N PRO A 12 -26.63 -13.94 -17.37
CA PRO A 12 -25.43 -13.71 -18.15
C PRO A 12 -24.21 -14.40 -17.51
N SER A 13 -23.37 -14.99 -18.36
CA SER A 13 -22.09 -15.60 -17.99
C SER A 13 -21.12 -14.50 -17.49
N PRO A 14 -20.21 -14.76 -16.53
CA PRO A 14 -19.30 -13.75 -15.97
C PRO A 14 -18.24 -13.18 -16.93
N GLU A 15 -18.33 -13.45 -18.23
CA GLU A 15 -17.27 -13.17 -19.21
C GLU A 15 -17.23 -11.72 -19.71
N ASP A 16 -18.19 -10.87 -19.33
CA ASP A 16 -18.23 -9.45 -19.72
C ASP A 16 -17.61 -8.50 -18.67
N ILE A 17 -17.06 -9.02 -17.55
CA ILE A 17 -16.25 -8.21 -16.63
C ILE A 17 -14.82 -8.22 -17.14
N THR A 18 -14.38 -7.09 -17.70
CA THR A 18 -12.97 -6.92 -18.07
C THR A 18 -12.12 -7.05 -16.80
N PRO A 19 -11.18 -8.01 -16.73
CA PRO A 19 -10.32 -8.15 -15.56
C PRO A 19 -9.51 -6.88 -15.35
N LEU A 20 -9.47 -6.34 -14.12
CA LEU A 20 -8.75 -5.10 -13.79
C LEU A 20 -7.28 -5.10 -14.28
N TRP A 21 -6.63 -6.27 -14.34
CA TRP A 21 -5.27 -6.39 -14.86
C TRP A 21 -5.12 -6.16 -16.37
N LYS A 22 -6.21 -6.26 -17.17
CA LYS A 22 -6.23 -5.85 -18.60
C LYS A 22 -6.39 -4.35 -18.78
N ILE A 23 -7.04 -3.66 -17.85
CA ILE A 23 -7.15 -2.20 -17.85
C ILE A 23 -5.77 -1.54 -17.57
N ASN A 24 -4.89 -2.26 -16.86
CA ASN A 24 -3.54 -1.83 -16.51
C ASN A 24 -2.46 -2.07 -17.60
N GLN A 25 -2.82 -2.62 -18.77
CA GLN A 25 -1.85 -3.06 -19.80
C GLN A 25 -1.48 -2.03 -20.87
N THR A 26 -2.12 -0.85 -20.90
CA THR A 26 -1.75 0.16 -21.91
C THR A 26 -0.56 1.02 -21.44
N PRO A 27 0.46 1.26 -22.28
CA PRO A 27 1.62 2.13 -21.92
C PRO A 27 1.19 3.56 -21.54
N ARG A 28 0.01 3.97 -22.01
CA ARG A 28 -0.62 5.26 -21.69
C ARG A 28 -1.18 5.32 -20.25
N LEU A 29 -1.46 4.18 -19.61
CA LEU A 29 -1.91 4.09 -18.22
C LEU A 29 -0.79 3.85 -17.20
N ARG A 30 0.42 3.40 -17.59
CA ARG A 30 1.60 3.58 -16.72
C ARG A 30 1.84 5.05 -16.36
N LYS A 31 1.36 5.97 -17.22
CA LYS A 31 1.28 7.42 -16.98
C LYS A 31 -0.04 7.92 -16.37
N ARG A 32 -1.06 7.07 -16.14
CA ARG A 32 -2.38 7.48 -15.61
C ARG A 32 -2.85 6.70 -14.37
N LEU A 33 -2.19 5.60 -13.99
CA LEU A 33 -2.10 5.12 -12.59
C LEU A 33 -1.20 6.05 -11.74
N ARG A 34 -0.61 7.08 -12.38
CA ARG A 34 0.14 8.19 -11.79
C ARG A 34 -0.76 9.33 -11.26
N LYS A 35 -2.09 9.16 -11.17
CA LYS A 35 -3.03 10.32 -11.14
C LYS A 35 -3.99 10.41 -9.94
N GLY A 36 -3.83 9.61 -8.89
CA GLY A 36 -4.69 9.67 -7.71
C GLY A 36 -3.93 9.26 -6.45
N GLY A 37 -3.86 10.21 -5.51
CA GLY A 37 -3.22 10.10 -4.20
C GLY A 37 -1.70 10.25 -4.22
N LEU A 38 -1.22 11.48 -3.98
CA LEU A 38 0.20 11.93 -3.99
C LEU A 38 0.77 12.11 -5.42
N MET A 39 0.55 13.30 -5.98
CA MET A 39 0.79 13.62 -7.40
C MET A 39 2.28 13.65 -7.77
N THR A 40 2.55 13.32 -9.04
CA THR A 40 3.55 13.88 -9.97
C THR A 40 4.58 14.92 -9.45
N SER A 41 5.31 14.61 -8.38
CA SER A 41 6.29 15.54 -7.80
C SER A 41 7.37 15.91 -8.82
N GLU A 42 7.78 14.94 -9.65
CA GLU A 42 8.77 15.14 -10.71
C GLU A 42 8.47 16.32 -11.64
N THR A 43 7.19 16.54 -12.01
CA THR A 43 6.83 17.62 -12.94
C THR A 43 6.35 18.89 -12.26
N GLN A 44 5.85 18.80 -11.03
CA GLN A 44 5.34 19.97 -10.31
C GLN A 44 6.49 20.85 -9.79
N TYR A 45 7.59 20.22 -9.37
CA TYR A 45 8.73 20.90 -8.75
C TYR A 45 9.99 20.89 -9.63
N ALA A 46 9.91 20.34 -10.85
CA ALA A 46 11.05 20.18 -11.77
C ALA A 46 11.83 21.47 -12.05
N ASP A 47 11.12 22.59 -12.16
CA ASP A 47 11.68 23.89 -12.50
C ASP A 47 11.86 24.79 -11.25
N THR A 48 11.66 24.25 -10.05
CA THR A 48 11.75 24.98 -8.77
C THR A 48 13.10 24.73 -8.11
N GLU A 49 13.77 25.80 -7.68
CA GLU A 49 15.06 25.67 -6.99
C GLU A 49 14.89 25.06 -5.59
N VAL A 50 15.92 24.34 -5.11
CA VAL A 50 15.86 23.66 -3.80
C VAL A 50 15.62 24.65 -2.65
N GLU A 51 16.19 25.86 -2.71
CA GLU A 51 15.96 26.90 -1.70
C GLU A 51 14.50 27.37 -1.66
N GLU A 52 13.86 27.46 -2.82
CA GLU A 52 12.44 27.82 -2.93
C GLU A 52 11.56 26.69 -2.39
N LEU A 53 11.88 25.42 -2.69
CA LEU A 53 11.18 24.25 -2.12
C LEU A 53 11.29 24.21 -0.59
N LEU A 54 12.45 24.50 -0.02
CA LEU A 54 12.63 24.59 1.43
C LEU A 54 11.83 25.76 2.04
N THR A 55 11.64 26.84 1.29
CA THR A 55 10.79 27.97 1.71
C THR A 55 9.32 27.56 1.70
N MET A 56 8.83 26.96 0.60
CA MET A 56 7.47 26.42 0.49
C MET A 56 7.16 25.41 1.60
N LEU A 57 8.10 24.49 1.88
CA LEU A 57 7.97 23.50 2.95
C LEU A 57 7.76 24.15 4.32
N ARG A 58 8.45 25.27 4.59
CA ARG A 58 8.35 25.99 5.86
C ARG A 58 7.05 26.78 5.99
N GLU A 59 6.56 27.32 4.87
CA GLU A 59 5.34 28.14 4.83
C GLU A 59 4.06 27.30 4.76
N SER A 60 4.13 26.06 4.26
CA SER A 60 2.97 25.18 4.15
C SER A 60 2.40 24.79 5.51
N GLU A 61 1.08 24.96 5.67
CA GLU A 61 0.32 24.48 6.84
C GLU A 61 -0.23 23.05 6.64
N HIS A 62 -0.13 22.51 5.42
CA HIS A 62 -0.71 21.22 5.05
C HIS A 62 0.36 20.12 5.01
N LEU A 63 0.21 19.10 5.85
CA LEU A 63 1.20 18.02 5.95
C LEU A 63 1.32 17.19 4.65
N GLU A 64 0.27 17.10 3.85
CA GLU A 64 0.31 16.39 2.56
C GLU A 64 1.23 17.10 1.56
N GLU A 65 1.12 18.43 1.44
CA GLU A 65 2.01 19.24 0.61
C GLU A 65 3.47 19.17 1.10
N GLN A 66 3.67 19.21 2.42
CA GLN A 66 5.00 18.99 3.00
C GLN A 66 5.55 17.60 2.62
N GLY A 67 4.69 16.59 2.57
CA GLY A 67 5.00 15.24 2.10
C GLY A 67 5.45 15.23 0.64
N ASP A 68 4.70 15.88 -0.26
CA ASP A 68 5.02 15.96 -1.69
C ASP A 68 6.38 16.62 -1.93
N ILE A 69 6.66 17.73 -1.25
CA ILE A 69 7.93 18.46 -1.36
C ILE A 69 9.08 17.58 -0.84
N LEU A 70 8.90 16.94 0.31
CA LEU A 70 9.94 16.09 0.89
C LEU A 70 10.20 14.83 0.06
N GLN A 71 9.18 14.24 -0.56
CA GLN A 71 9.34 13.15 -1.52
C GLN A 71 10.21 13.59 -2.68
N TYR A 72 9.91 14.74 -3.30
CA TYR A 72 10.72 15.28 -4.38
C TYR A 72 12.19 15.53 -3.96
N LEU A 73 12.41 16.11 -2.77
CA LEU A 73 13.77 16.34 -2.25
C LEU A 73 14.52 15.03 -1.98
N VAL A 74 13.83 13.99 -1.50
CA VAL A 74 14.44 12.67 -1.30
C VAL A 74 14.82 12.03 -2.63
N ASP A 75 13.99 12.13 -3.65
CA ASP A 75 14.26 11.56 -4.97
C ASP A 75 15.40 12.27 -5.70
N THR A 76 15.50 13.60 -5.57
CA THR A 76 16.47 14.42 -6.30
C THR A 76 17.79 14.64 -5.57
N GLN A 77 17.76 14.83 -4.25
CA GLN A 77 18.94 15.17 -3.44
C GLN A 77 19.36 14.05 -2.48
N GLY A 78 18.42 13.17 -2.12
CA GLY A 78 18.63 12.11 -1.15
C GLY A 78 18.43 12.54 0.30
N LEU A 79 18.23 11.55 1.17
CA LEU A 79 17.92 11.75 2.61
C LEU A 79 18.99 12.54 3.39
N ASN A 80 20.26 12.45 2.99
CA ASN A 80 21.37 13.06 3.71
C ASN A 80 21.71 14.48 3.22
N TYR A 81 20.90 15.04 2.32
CA TYR A 81 21.09 16.41 1.84
C TYR A 81 20.96 17.41 3.00
N ASP A 82 21.92 18.33 3.09
CA ASP A 82 21.97 19.40 4.08
C ASP A 82 21.08 20.56 3.61
N THR A 83 20.12 20.95 4.45
CA THR A 83 19.14 21.99 4.13
C THR A 83 19.66 23.40 4.37
N GLY A 84 20.89 23.54 4.89
CA GLY A 84 21.47 24.82 5.30
C GLY A 84 20.85 25.39 6.59
N MET A 85 19.85 24.72 7.17
CA MET A 85 19.27 25.07 8.46
C MET A 85 20.10 24.47 9.60
N MET A 86 20.18 25.19 10.72
CA MET A 86 20.80 24.70 11.95
C MET A 86 19.77 24.63 13.07
N GLU A 87 19.71 23.49 13.74
CA GLU A 87 18.89 23.27 14.93
C GLU A 87 19.79 22.77 16.05
N GLU A 88 19.81 23.48 17.19
CA GLU A 88 20.68 23.18 18.33
C GLU A 88 22.18 23.01 17.97
N GLY A 89 22.65 23.75 16.96
CA GLY A 89 24.03 23.69 16.47
C GLY A 89 24.36 22.48 15.59
N LYS A 90 23.36 21.72 15.14
CA LYS A 90 23.51 20.64 14.15
C LYS A 90 22.86 21.03 12.83
N ALA A 91 23.48 20.65 11.72
CA ALA A 91 22.90 20.79 10.40
C ALA A 91 21.66 19.88 10.29
N VAL A 92 20.56 20.44 9.79
CA VAL A 92 19.30 19.71 9.58
C VAL A 92 19.30 19.11 8.19
N THR A 93 19.12 17.79 8.09
CA THR A 93 19.04 17.11 6.79
C THR A 93 17.59 16.91 6.34
N VAL A 94 17.38 16.58 5.06
CA VAL A 94 16.06 16.16 4.54
C VAL A 94 15.47 15.01 5.38
N LYS A 95 16.30 14.04 5.78
CA LYS A 95 15.90 12.96 6.69
C LYS A 95 15.33 13.46 8.03
N ASP A 96 15.88 14.54 8.59
CA ASP A 96 15.41 15.06 9.87
C ASP A 96 14.07 15.78 9.71
N LEU A 97 13.89 16.56 8.63
CA LEU A 97 12.60 17.13 8.27
C LEU A 97 11.53 16.05 8.05
N LEU A 98 11.89 14.96 7.36
CA LEU A 98 11.00 13.82 7.13
C LEU A 98 10.62 13.10 8.43
N LYS A 99 11.53 12.98 9.41
CA LYS A 99 11.18 12.48 10.75
C LYS A 99 10.17 13.38 11.45
N VAL A 100 10.36 14.70 11.38
CA VAL A 100 9.41 15.65 11.97
C VAL A 100 8.03 15.52 11.31
N LEU A 101 7.98 15.38 9.98
CA LEU A 101 6.73 15.14 9.26
C LEU A 101 6.07 13.82 9.68
N TYR A 102 6.84 12.74 9.76
CA TYR A 102 6.36 11.43 10.24
C TYR A 102 5.71 11.54 11.63
N GLU A 103 6.37 12.19 12.59
CA GLU A 103 5.83 12.36 13.95
C GLU A 103 4.54 13.20 13.96
N LYS A 104 4.49 14.29 13.18
CA LYS A 104 3.27 15.11 13.02
C LYS A 104 2.13 14.30 12.39
N ALA A 105 2.42 13.51 11.35
CA ALA A 105 1.45 12.65 10.69
C ALA A 105 0.89 11.59 11.67
N CYS A 106 1.74 11.01 12.53
CA CYS A 106 1.29 10.12 13.59
C CYS A 106 0.36 10.81 14.58
N GLN A 107 0.70 12.02 15.04
CA GLN A 107 -0.12 12.79 15.99
C GLN A 107 -1.50 13.15 15.41
N GLN A 108 -1.55 13.51 14.13
CA GLN A 108 -2.79 13.83 13.42
C GLN A 108 -3.52 12.60 12.88
N LYS A 109 -2.93 11.40 13.00
CA LYS A 109 -3.48 10.13 12.50
C LYS A 109 -3.72 10.13 10.98
N LEU A 110 -2.84 10.80 10.23
CA LEU A 110 -2.85 10.79 8.77
C LEU A 110 -2.15 9.52 8.26
N TRP A 111 -2.86 8.39 8.29
CA TRP A 111 -2.24 7.07 8.13
C TRP A 111 -1.56 6.85 6.77
N GLY A 112 -2.09 7.41 5.67
CA GLY A 112 -1.43 7.35 4.37
C GLY A 112 -0.07 8.02 4.41
N LEU A 113 -0.01 9.22 4.98
CA LEU A 113 1.23 9.96 5.15
C LEU A 113 2.20 9.28 6.14
N VAL A 114 1.69 8.67 7.21
CA VAL A 114 2.50 7.86 8.14
C VAL A 114 3.17 6.70 7.40
N ARG A 115 2.42 5.94 6.59
CA ARG A 115 2.96 4.82 5.81
C ARG A 115 3.99 5.28 4.80
N HIS A 116 3.69 6.35 4.08
CA HIS A 116 4.56 6.93 3.07
C HIS A 116 5.90 7.38 3.67
N THR A 117 5.84 8.27 4.67
CA THR A 117 7.04 8.80 5.34
C THR A 117 7.81 7.72 6.10
N ALA A 118 7.14 6.71 6.66
CA ALA A 118 7.80 5.55 7.26
C ALA A 118 8.58 4.73 6.23
N GLY A 119 7.99 4.48 5.06
CA GLY A 119 8.62 3.75 3.96
C GLY A 119 9.86 4.48 3.45
N MET A 120 9.74 5.78 3.17
CA MET A 120 10.87 6.64 2.78
C MET A 120 12.00 6.68 3.82
N LEU A 121 11.67 6.69 5.12
CA LEU A 121 12.65 6.62 6.21
C LEU A 121 13.27 5.23 6.37
N GLY A 122 12.81 4.23 5.61
CA GLY A 122 13.23 2.84 5.71
C GLY A 122 12.85 2.22 7.05
N LYS A 123 11.78 2.71 7.71
CA LYS A 123 11.26 2.12 8.94
C LYS A 123 10.76 0.69 8.65
N ARG A 124 10.69 -0.09 9.72
CA ARG A 124 10.26 -1.49 9.69
C ARG A 124 9.13 -1.70 10.67
N VAL A 125 8.22 -2.59 10.31
CA VAL A 125 7.20 -3.07 11.26
C VAL A 125 7.86 -4.07 12.20
N GLU A 126 7.62 -3.91 13.50
CA GLU A 126 8.16 -4.80 14.53
C GLU A 126 7.73 -6.26 14.30
N ASP A 127 8.59 -7.20 14.67
CA ASP A 127 8.38 -8.64 14.54
C ASP A 127 8.10 -9.16 13.12
N LEU A 128 8.38 -8.38 12.06
CA LEU A 128 8.09 -8.78 10.68
C LEU A 128 8.72 -10.13 10.29
N ALA A 129 10.01 -10.34 10.59
CA ALA A 129 10.69 -11.60 10.30
C ALA A 129 10.08 -12.79 11.06
N LYS A 130 9.66 -12.57 12.32
CA LYS A 130 8.95 -13.56 13.12
C LYS A 130 7.57 -13.86 12.53
N ALA A 131 6.84 -12.84 12.10
CA ALA A 131 5.53 -12.98 11.48
C ALA A 131 5.59 -13.84 10.21
N VAL A 132 6.55 -13.57 9.31
CA VAL A 132 6.75 -14.39 8.11
C VAL A 132 7.15 -15.81 8.47
N THR A 133 8.03 -15.99 9.47
CA THR A 133 8.39 -17.32 9.98
C THR A 133 7.17 -18.09 10.48
N ASP A 134 6.29 -17.44 11.24
CA ASP A 134 5.05 -18.02 11.78
C ASP A 134 4.11 -18.54 10.67
N LEU A 135 4.08 -17.88 9.51
CA LEU A 135 3.32 -18.32 8.34
C LEU A 135 3.98 -19.55 7.68
N LEU A 136 5.30 -19.50 7.46
CA LEU A 136 6.04 -20.54 6.76
C LEU A 136 6.06 -21.87 7.52
N VAL A 137 6.28 -21.86 8.84
CA VAL A 137 6.29 -23.11 9.64
C VAL A 137 4.94 -23.81 9.67
N ARG A 138 3.84 -23.08 9.41
CA ARG A 138 2.48 -23.60 9.25
C ARG A 138 2.17 -24.01 7.81
N GLN A 139 3.22 -24.26 7.01
CA GLN A 139 3.14 -24.75 5.64
C GLN A 139 2.41 -23.79 4.69
N LYS A 140 2.51 -22.47 4.92
CA LYS A 140 2.00 -21.46 4.01
C LYS A 140 3.12 -20.93 3.13
N GLN A 141 2.89 -20.86 1.83
CA GLN A 141 3.76 -20.11 0.92
C GLN A 141 3.34 -18.65 0.94
N VAL A 142 4.28 -17.72 1.12
CA VAL A 142 3.98 -16.28 1.15
C VAL A 142 4.54 -15.63 -0.11
N THR A 143 3.77 -14.78 -0.77
CA THR A 143 4.27 -13.94 -1.87
C THR A 143 3.96 -12.47 -1.61
N VAL A 144 4.88 -11.60 -2.03
CA VAL A 144 4.75 -10.14 -1.96
C VAL A 144 4.98 -9.52 -3.34
N GLY A 145 4.43 -8.33 -3.57
CA GLY A 145 4.44 -7.69 -4.88
C GLY A 145 3.26 -8.09 -5.75
N MET A 146 3.24 -7.57 -6.97
CA MET A 146 2.10 -7.65 -7.89
C MET A 146 2.34 -8.63 -9.06
N PRO A 147 1.45 -9.61 -9.27
CA PRO A 147 1.52 -10.48 -10.45
C PRO A 147 1.20 -9.73 -11.76
N PRO A 148 1.70 -10.17 -12.92
CA PRO A 148 2.65 -11.27 -13.10
C PRO A 148 4.13 -10.85 -13.08
N SER A 149 4.43 -9.54 -13.07
CA SER A 149 5.78 -9.04 -13.37
C SER A 149 6.71 -8.93 -12.16
N ASN A 150 6.20 -8.66 -10.96
CA ASN A 150 7.03 -8.37 -9.79
C ASN A 150 6.51 -9.05 -8.51
N GLU A 151 6.04 -10.28 -8.64
CA GLU A 151 5.64 -11.10 -7.51
C GLU A 151 6.79 -12.01 -7.06
N HIS A 152 7.20 -11.87 -5.81
CA HIS A 152 8.32 -12.60 -5.21
C HIS A 152 7.80 -13.60 -4.19
N THR A 153 8.25 -14.85 -4.29
CA THR A 153 7.87 -15.91 -3.34
C THR A 153 8.91 -16.02 -2.23
N ILE A 154 8.46 -15.93 -0.98
CA ILE A 154 9.26 -16.17 0.21
C ILE A 154 9.11 -17.64 0.57
N THR A 155 10.14 -18.44 0.30
CA THR A 155 10.14 -19.90 0.48
C THR A 155 10.79 -20.35 1.78
N ALA A 156 11.54 -19.48 2.46
CA ALA A 156 12.22 -19.75 3.72
C ALA A 156 12.22 -18.50 4.61
N PRO A 157 12.36 -18.65 5.94
CA PRO A 157 12.55 -17.51 6.83
C PRO A 157 13.76 -16.68 6.40
N LEU A 158 13.57 -15.37 6.26
CA LEU A 158 14.60 -14.43 5.89
C LEU A 158 14.97 -13.53 7.08
N PRO A 159 16.23 -13.08 7.18
CA PRO A 159 16.60 -11.99 8.07
C PRO A 159 15.78 -10.74 7.77
N GLU A 160 15.55 -9.93 8.80
CA GLU A 160 14.68 -8.75 8.71
C GLU A 160 15.12 -7.75 7.62
N ASN A 161 16.43 -7.54 7.47
CA ASN A 161 16.97 -6.64 6.45
C ASN A 161 16.72 -7.15 5.01
N GLU A 162 16.90 -8.46 4.79
CA GLU A 162 16.66 -9.10 3.49
C GLU A 162 15.18 -9.08 3.14
N LEU A 163 14.32 -9.37 4.12
CA LEU A 163 12.87 -9.32 3.95
C LEU A 163 12.38 -7.91 3.59
N ARG A 164 12.92 -6.87 4.26
CA ARG A 164 12.63 -5.48 3.93
C ARG A 164 13.05 -5.12 2.51
N GLN A 165 14.27 -5.50 2.12
CA GLN A 165 14.78 -5.25 0.77
C GLN A 165 13.95 -5.96 -0.29
N LEU A 166 13.55 -7.21 -0.03
CA LEU A 166 12.71 -8.00 -0.93
C LEU A 166 11.33 -7.33 -1.13
N ILE A 167 10.70 -6.87 -0.04
CA ILE A 167 9.41 -6.16 -0.13
C ILE A 167 9.57 -4.85 -0.89
N HIS A 168 10.58 -4.04 -0.57
CA HIS A 168 10.82 -2.77 -1.27
C HIS A 168 11.08 -3.00 -2.77
N GLN A 169 11.91 -3.99 -3.15
CA GLN A 169 12.14 -4.35 -4.56
C GLN A 169 10.87 -4.84 -5.28
N ALA A 170 9.93 -5.48 -4.56
CA ALA A 170 8.69 -5.96 -5.13
C ALA A 170 7.73 -4.83 -5.53
N TYR A 171 7.83 -3.67 -4.87
CA TYR A 171 6.96 -2.51 -5.11
C TYR A 171 7.68 -1.31 -5.75
N GLY A 172 9.02 -1.30 -5.79
CA GLY A 172 9.80 -0.22 -6.39
C GLY A 172 9.63 1.07 -5.60
N ASP A 173 9.17 2.13 -6.28
CA ASP A 173 9.00 3.46 -5.69
C ASP A 173 7.71 3.60 -4.85
N ASP A 174 6.86 2.57 -4.79
CA ASP A 174 5.64 2.58 -3.98
C ASP A 174 5.91 2.16 -2.53
N GLU A 175 6.51 3.09 -1.79
CA GLU A 175 6.88 2.93 -0.38
C GLU A 175 5.66 2.72 0.54
N SER A 176 4.52 3.31 0.18
CA SER A 176 3.28 3.21 0.94
C SER A 176 2.72 1.80 0.90
N THR A 177 2.67 1.18 -0.28
CA THR A 177 2.23 -0.21 -0.44
C THR A 177 3.25 -1.20 0.11
N ALA A 178 4.55 -0.90 0.03
CA ALA A 178 5.60 -1.69 0.68
C ALA A 178 5.42 -1.71 2.21
N MET A 179 5.14 -0.57 2.84
CA MET A 179 4.83 -0.48 4.27
C MET A 179 3.55 -1.23 4.63
N LEU A 180 2.48 -1.03 3.86
CA LEU A 180 1.23 -1.76 4.04
C LEU A 180 1.43 -3.28 3.97
N THR A 181 2.24 -3.76 3.03
CA THR A 181 2.56 -5.18 2.90
C THR A 181 3.21 -5.74 4.17
N GLN A 182 4.11 -4.98 4.81
CA GLN A 182 4.70 -5.38 6.09
C GLN A 182 3.65 -5.49 7.19
N GLU A 183 2.73 -4.51 7.30
CA GLU A 183 1.63 -4.54 8.27
C GLU A 183 0.73 -5.77 8.08
N LEU A 184 0.31 -6.03 6.84
CA LEU A 184 -0.57 -7.16 6.53
C LEU A 184 0.08 -8.51 6.84
N LEU A 185 1.39 -8.67 6.60
CA LEU A 185 2.12 -9.88 6.99
C LEU A 185 2.05 -10.14 8.50
N VAL A 186 2.18 -9.10 9.31
CA VAL A 186 2.06 -9.20 10.78
C VAL A 186 0.63 -9.58 11.19
N TYR A 187 -0.38 -8.97 10.57
CA TYR A 187 -1.78 -9.33 10.86
C TYR A 187 -2.13 -10.75 10.43
N LEU A 188 -1.70 -11.18 9.24
CA LEU A 188 -1.87 -12.56 8.79
C LEU A 188 -1.21 -13.55 9.74
N ALA A 189 0.01 -13.25 10.21
CA ALA A 189 0.72 -14.08 11.18
C ALA A 189 0.05 -14.10 12.56
N MET A 190 -0.62 -13.03 12.96
CA MET A 190 -1.46 -13.03 14.15
C MET A 190 -2.69 -13.91 13.94
N PHE A 191 -3.42 -13.76 12.82
CA PHE A 191 -4.61 -14.55 12.53
C PHE A 191 -4.33 -16.05 12.42
N ILE A 192 -3.24 -16.47 11.78
CA ILE A 192 -2.94 -17.91 11.68
C ILE A 192 -2.61 -18.54 13.04
N ARG A 193 -2.18 -17.73 14.04
CA ARG A 193 -1.93 -18.19 15.41
C ARG A 193 -3.21 -18.27 16.23
N THR A 194 -4.11 -17.31 16.08
CA THR A 194 -5.32 -17.19 16.91
C THR A 194 -6.56 -17.85 16.30
N GLU A 195 -6.64 -17.87 14.97
CA GLU A 195 -7.78 -18.33 14.16
C GLU A 195 -7.30 -19.14 12.94
N PRO A 196 -6.61 -20.28 13.14
CA PRO A 196 -6.03 -21.07 12.05
C PRO A 196 -7.08 -21.58 11.03
N GLN A 197 -8.35 -21.66 11.42
CA GLN A 197 -9.46 -22.04 10.55
C GLN A 197 -9.62 -21.13 9.33
N LEU A 198 -9.21 -19.86 9.42
CA LEU A 198 -9.23 -18.91 8.29
C LEU A 198 -8.29 -19.32 7.14
N PHE A 199 -7.40 -20.29 7.38
CA PHE A 199 -6.34 -20.65 6.45
C PHE A 199 -6.40 -22.11 5.96
N LEU A 200 -7.40 -22.91 6.37
CA LEU A 200 -7.40 -24.37 6.12
C LEU A 200 -7.29 -24.73 4.63
N GLU A 201 -7.97 -23.99 3.76
CA GLU A 201 -7.98 -24.24 2.30
C GLU A 201 -7.00 -23.36 1.52
N MET A 202 -6.22 -22.53 2.23
CA MET A 202 -5.33 -21.56 1.62
C MET A 202 -3.87 -21.99 1.78
N LEU A 203 -3.27 -22.55 0.72
CA LEU A 203 -1.86 -22.98 0.75
C LEU A 203 -0.88 -21.83 0.49
N ARG A 204 -1.28 -20.85 -0.34
CA ARG A 204 -0.45 -19.72 -0.73
C ARG A 204 -1.14 -18.40 -0.39
N LEU A 205 -0.44 -17.56 0.36
CA LEU A 205 -0.84 -16.21 0.75
C LEU A 205 -0.19 -15.23 -0.21
N ARG A 206 -0.97 -14.74 -1.17
CA ARG A 206 -0.53 -13.75 -2.16
C ARG A 206 -0.88 -12.36 -1.67
N VAL A 207 0.00 -11.74 -0.90
CA VAL A 207 -0.31 -10.49 -0.16
C VAL A 207 -0.70 -9.36 -1.11
N GLY A 208 -0.02 -9.23 -2.27
CA GLY A 208 -0.41 -8.24 -3.27
C GLY A 208 -1.83 -8.43 -3.83
N LEU A 209 -2.28 -9.68 -4.01
CA LEU A 209 -3.67 -9.95 -4.43
C LEU A 209 -4.66 -9.72 -3.29
N ILE A 210 -4.27 -10.01 -2.04
CA ILE A 210 -5.10 -9.68 -0.87
C ILE A 210 -5.33 -8.17 -0.80
N ILE A 211 -4.29 -7.34 -0.98
CA ILE A 211 -4.41 -5.88 -1.06
C ILE A 211 -5.39 -5.46 -2.16
N GLN A 212 -5.31 -6.07 -3.35
CA GLN A 212 -6.25 -5.79 -4.44
C GLN A 212 -7.71 -6.13 -4.09
N VAL A 213 -7.93 -7.27 -3.43
CA VAL A 213 -9.28 -7.66 -2.99
C VAL A 213 -9.79 -6.69 -1.93
N MET A 214 -8.94 -6.26 -0.98
CA MET A 214 -9.29 -5.24 0.01
C MET A 214 -9.69 -3.90 -0.63
N ALA A 215 -8.92 -3.42 -1.60
CA ALA A 215 -9.23 -2.20 -2.34
C ALA A 215 -10.52 -2.34 -3.17
N THR A 216 -10.73 -3.50 -3.80
CA THR A 216 -11.95 -3.77 -4.58
C THR A 216 -13.19 -3.81 -3.68
N GLU A 217 -13.06 -4.40 -2.49
CA GLU A 217 -14.15 -4.43 -1.51
C GLU A 217 -14.47 -3.02 -1.01
N LEU A 218 -13.46 -2.19 -0.71
CA LEU A 218 -13.67 -0.78 -0.36
C LEU A 218 -14.34 0.02 -1.48
N SER A 219 -13.90 -0.16 -2.74
CA SER A 219 -14.50 0.50 -3.90
C SER A 219 -15.99 0.17 -4.01
N ARG A 220 -16.37 -1.09 -3.76
CA ARG A 220 -17.77 -1.53 -3.75
C ARG A 220 -18.56 -0.91 -2.61
N THR A 221 -18.00 -0.89 -1.39
CA THR A 221 -18.66 -0.36 -0.19
C THR A 221 -18.82 1.16 -0.24
N LEU A 222 -17.83 1.88 -0.72
CA LEU A 222 -17.82 3.35 -0.79
C LEU A 222 -18.41 3.91 -2.09
N ILE A 223 -18.70 3.04 -3.07
CA ILE A 223 -19.19 3.42 -4.41
C ILE A 223 -18.24 4.45 -5.05
N CYS A 224 -16.94 4.14 -5.00
CA CYS A 224 -15.89 4.99 -5.55
C CYS A 224 -15.06 4.21 -6.58
N SER A 225 -14.22 4.92 -7.33
CA SER A 225 -13.30 4.31 -8.28
C SER A 225 -12.24 3.46 -7.56
N GLY A 226 -11.61 2.52 -8.29
CA GLY A 226 -10.54 1.70 -7.71
C GLY A 226 -9.31 2.50 -7.25
N GLU A 227 -9.08 3.67 -7.85
CA GLU A 227 -8.00 4.59 -7.49
C GLU A 227 -8.30 5.26 -6.14
N GLU A 228 -9.48 5.87 -6.00
CA GLU A 228 -9.95 6.43 -4.72
C GLU A 228 -9.99 5.37 -3.61
N ALA A 229 -10.42 4.14 -3.92
CA ALA A 229 -10.44 3.06 -2.95
C ALA A 229 -9.04 2.64 -2.48
N SER A 230 -8.04 2.72 -3.36
CA SER A 230 -6.64 2.42 -3.00
C SER A 230 -6.08 3.49 -2.08
N GLU A 231 -6.40 4.77 -2.33
CA GLU A 231 -6.06 5.88 -1.45
C GLU A 231 -6.76 5.77 -0.08
N HIS A 232 -8.04 5.43 -0.07
CA HIS A 232 -8.78 5.15 1.18
C HIS A 232 -8.17 3.96 1.94
N LEU A 233 -7.77 2.90 1.25
CA LEU A 233 -7.10 1.75 1.86
C LEU A 233 -5.82 2.18 2.58
N LEU A 234 -4.97 2.96 1.91
CA LEU A 234 -3.74 3.49 2.49
C LEU A 234 -3.99 4.47 3.65
N ASN A 235 -5.18 5.04 3.77
CA ASN A 235 -5.56 5.94 4.85
C ASN A 235 -6.30 5.26 6.01
N LEU A 236 -6.59 3.96 5.94
CA LEU A 236 -7.18 3.26 7.07
C LEU A 236 -6.22 3.20 8.26
N SER A 237 -6.76 3.37 9.46
CA SER A 237 -6.02 3.13 10.69
C SER A 237 -5.57 1.66 10.82
N PRO A 238 -4.57 1.35 11.67
CA PRO A 238 -4.14 -0.03 11.91
C PRO A 238 -5.29 -0.97 12.33
N PHE A 239 -6.26 -0.45 13.09
CA PHE A 239 -7.42 -1.21 13.53
C PHE A 239 -8.40 -1.50 12.38
N GLU A 240 -8.73 -0.49 11.57
CA GLU A 240 -9.61 -0.65 10.40
C GLU A 240 -8.98 -1.57 9.36
N MET A 241 -7.68 -1.41 9.11
CA MET A 241 -6.91 -2.27 8.20
C MET A 241 -6.96 -3.73 8.63
N LYS A 242 -6.71 -4.01 9.93
CA LYS A 242 -6.81 -5.35 10.51
C LYS A 242 -8.22 -5.93 10.36
N ASN A 243 -9.26 -5.14 10.62
CA ASN A 243 -10.64 -5.61 10.54
C ASN A 243 -11.06 -5.91 9.09
N LEU A 244 -10.68 -5.05 8.14
CA LEU A 244 -10.91 -5.30 6.72
C LEU A 244 -10.20 -6.57 6.27
N LEU A 245 -8.93 -6.76 6.65
CA LEU A 245 -8.19 -7.98 6.33
C LEU A 245 -8.88 -9.22 6.92
N HIS A 246 -9.30 -9.18 8.18
CA HIS A 246 -10.02 -10.29 8.81
C HIS A 246 -11.31 -10.61 8.05
N HIS A 247 -12.07 -9.58 7.67
CA HIS A 247 -13.28 -9.73 6.87
C HIS A 247 -13.01 -10.47 5.55
N ILE A 248 -12.02 -10.00 4.77
CA ILE A 248 -11.61 -10.64 3.51
C ILE A 248 -11.19 -12.10 3.74
N MET A 249 -10.40 -12.37 4.78
CA MET A 249 -9.94 -13.72 5.09
C MET A 249 -11.07 -14.64 5.59
N SER A 250 -12.10 -14.08 6.20
CA SER A 250 -13.25 -14.84 6.72
C SER A 250 -14.24 -15.29 5.65
N GLY A 251 -14.18 -14.70 4.45
CA GLY A 251 -15.10 -15.02 3.35
C GLY A 251 -16.57 -14.69 3.63
N LYS A 252 -16.88 -13.93 4.70
CA LYS A 252 -18.25 -13.48 4.99
C LYS A 252 -18.59 -12.33 4.03
N GLU A 253 -19.64 -12.48 3.22
CA GLU A 253 -20.13 -11.37 2.39
C GLU A 253 -20.65 -10.21 3.27
N PHE A 254 -20.47 -8.96 2.81
CA PHE A 254 -21.06 -7.75 3.39
C PHE A 254 -22.59 -7.86 3.41
N ALA A 255 -23.19 -8.29 4.53
CA ALA A 255 -24.62 -8.19 4.73
C ALA A 255 -24.96 -6.76 5.15
N ILE A 256 -25.31 -5.92 4.17
CA ILE A 256 -26.04 -4.68 4.44
C ILE A 256 -27.46 -5.11 4.84
N SER A 257 -27.72 -5.22 6.14
CA SER A 257 -29.10 -5.27 6.62
C SER A 257 -29.75 -3.93 6.26
N SER A 258 -30.66 -3.97 5.29
CA SER A 258 -31.61 -2.90 4.98
C SER A 258 -32.59 -2.67 6.12
#